data_AF-A0A925AN85-F1
#
_entry.id   AF-A0A925AN85-F1
#
_cell.length_a   1.000
_cell.length_b   1.000
_cell.length_c   1.000
_cell.angle_alpha   90.00
_cell.angle_beta   90.00
_cell.angle_gamma   90.00
#
_symmetry.space_group_name_H-M   'P 1'
#
loop_
_entity.id
_entity.type
_entity.pdbx_description
1 polymer ?
#
loop_
_entity_poly.entity_id
_entity_poly.type
_entity_poly.pdbx_seq_one_letter_code
_entity_poly.pdbx_strand_id
1 'polypeptide(L)'
;MRNEPDASWHKQRETEIAAHVERLFGDTKFVLDTALGRRSVASLKHQVSRNDKSVDLKRLMSQLRPDRALEAQMPVGQTLTATFGVNKWFIFQKIVARLALVVVAPTKEILKDERPQPLSVGETRRQISAQPPPLPGVPTTLVLVSTSGFEPEAHELAERTSERIIVLVEPNASGGWSVHGSTEMGAVLSLLDPETEELKTSRIEQAIDASQSDLLTGSISAEKLAHMTQLPLQLIEDTLKSHAKRNRGLISKRLDGRLLMFREGSTPTGKAVGGEGMSLLDRMKSLFSRKGDNERKISFLSERRAALTQQRDSSHEELFKLEKRESDLRKEFKTNESPIVRKRI
;
A
#
# COMPACT_ATOMS: atom_id res chain seq x y z
N MET A 1 -2.72 4.46 9.25
CA MET A 1 -1.47 5.07 9.75
C MET A 1 -0.66 5.70 8.61
N ARG A 2 -1.20 6.78 8.03
CA ARG A 2 -0.42 7.75 7.25
C ARG A 2 -0.36 9.01 8.12
N ASN A 3 0.79 9.67 8.20
CA ASN A 3 0.98 10.93 8.93
C ASN A 3 0.86 10.83 10.47
N GLU A 4 1.45 9.80 11.07
CA GLU A 4 1.57 9.70 12.53
C GLU A 4 2.48 10.83 13.06
N PRO A 5 2.06 11.67 14.02
CA PRO A 5 2.92 12.74 14.54
C PRO A 5 4.07 12.23 15.45
N ASP A 6 4.06 10.94 15.80
CA ASP A 6 5.05 10.34 16.69
C ASP A 6 6.43 10.21 16.01
N ALA A 7 7.42 10.94 16.53
CA ALA A 7 8.80 10.90 16.08
C ALA A 7 9.40 9.49 16.10
N SER A 8 9.07 8.71 17.13
CA SER A 8 9.62 7.37 17.34
C SER A 8 9.19 6.40 16.22
N TRP A 9 7.95 6.55 15.74
CA TRP A 9 7.44 5.80 14.60
C TRP A 9 8.22 6.09 13.32
N HIS A 10 8.45 7.37 13.00
CA HIS A 10 9.25 7.76 11.84
C HIS A 10 10.70 7.24 11.92
N LYS A 11 11.31 7.32 13.11
CA LYS A 11 12.66 6.79 13.35
C LYS A 11 12.73 5.27 13.20
N GLN A 12 11.71 4.55 13.68
CA GLN A 12 11.62 3.11 13.52
C GLN A 12 11.53 2.74 12.03
N ARG A 13 10.68 3.43 11.26
CA ARG A 13 10.54 3.21 9.81
C ARG A 13 11.83 3.49 9.05
N GLU A 14 12.52 4.58 9.37
CA GLU A 14 13.84 4.89 8.81
C GLU A 14 14.86 3.77 9.09
N THR A 15 14.90 3.28 10.32
CA THR A 15 15.84 2.23 10.73
C THR A 15 15.51 0.89 10.05
N GLU A 16 14.23 0.55 9.98
CA GLU A 16 13.71 -0.67 9.35
C GLU A 16 14.12 -0.76 7.88
N ILE A 17 13.83 0.28 7.09
CA ILE A 17 14.13 0.28 5.65
C ILE A 17 15.63 0.33 5.38
N ALA A 18 16.40 1.10 6.16
CA ALA A 18 17.85 1.17 5.99
C ALA A 18 18.51 -0.18 6.28
N ALA A 19 18.13 -0.83 7.37
CA ALA A 19 18.61 -2.16 7.72
C ALA A 19 18.17 -3.22 6.70
N HIS A 20 16.98 -3.08 6.12
CA HIS A 20 16.51 -3.97 5.06
C HIS A 20 17.34 -3.85 3.79
N VAL A 21 17.54 -2.64 3.27
CA VAL A 21 18.33 -2.41 2.05
C VAL A 21 19.77 -2.86 2.22
N GLU A 22 20.36 -2.66 3.40
CA GLU A 22 21.71 -3.15 3.69
C GLU A 22 21.79 -4.68 3.65
N ARG A 23 20.77 -5.40 4.15
CA ARG A 23 20.68 -6.87 4.04
C ARG A 23 20.60 -7.33 2.58
N LEU A 24 19.93 -6.58 1.70
CA LEU A 24 19.80 -6.94 0.29
C LEU A 24 21.15 -6.97 -0.45
N PHE A 25 22.17 -6.28 0.03
CA PHE A 25 23.50 -6.34 -0.61
C PHE A 25 24.16 -7.72 -0.53
N GLY A 26 23.75 -8.54 0.43
CA GLY A 26 24.15 -9.95 0.52
C GLY A 26 23.23 -10.90 -0.24
N ASP A 27 22.08 -10.44 -0.75
CA ASP A 27 21.11 -11.32 -1.40
C ASP A 27 21.45 -11.53 -2.88
N THR A 28 21.64 -12.81 -3.25
CA THR A 28 21.89 -13.22 -4.63
C THR A 28 20.73 -12.89 -5.58
N LYS A 29 19.50 -12.82 -5.08
CA LYS A 29 18.31 -12.47 -5.87
C LYS A 29 18.22 -10.98 -6.18
N PHE A 30 18.91 -10.14 -5.41
CA PHE A 30 18.90 -8.70 -5.62
C PHE A 30 19.78 -8.34 -6.81
N VAL A 31 19.13 -7.98 -7.93
CA VAL A 31 19.78 -7.69 -9.22
C VAL A 31 19.63 -6.21 -9.54
N LEU A 32 20.74 -5.56 -9.88
CA LEU A 32 20.76 -4.16 -10.31
C LEU A 32 21.19 -4.06 -11.78
N ASP A 33 20.74 -2.99 -12.43
CA ASP A 33 21.30 -2.56 -13.70
C ASP A 33 22.73 -2.05 -13.46
N THR A 34 23.67 -2.57 -14.24
CA THR A 34 25.08 -2.17 -14.19
C THR A 34 25.56 -1.80 -15.59
N ALA A 35 26.72 -1.15 -15.67
CA ALA A 35 27.42 -0.87 -16.93
C ALA A 35 27.74 -2.13 -17.76
N LEU A 36 27.61 -3.33 -17.17
CA LEU A 36 27.85 -4.64 -17.78
C LEU A 36 26.56 -5.46 -17.95
N GLY A 37 25.39 -4.81 -17.87
CA GLY A 37 24.07 -5.44 -17.87
C GLY A 37 23.54 -5.72 -16.46
N ARG A 38 22.45 -6.49 -16.36
CA ARG A 38 21.85 -6.87 -15.08
C ARG A 38 22.71 -7.87 -14.33
N ARG A 39 23.11 -7.55 -13.10
CA ARG A 39 23.97 -8.42 -12.26
C ARG A 39 23.44 -8.49 -10.84
N SER A 40 23.60 -9.66 -10.22
CA SER A 40 23.37 -9.84 -8.80
C SER A 40 24.36 -9.01 -7.98
N VAL A 41 23.86 -8.26 -7.02
CA VAL A 41 24.66 -7.38 -6.17
C VAL A 41 25.66 -8.17 -5.33
N ALA A 42 25.25 -9.34 -4.83
CA ALA A 42 26.12 -10.22 -4.03
C ALA A 42 27.37 -10.69 -4.79
N SER A 43 27.35 -10.68 -6.13
CA SER A 43 28.51 -11.04 -6.97
C SER A 43 29.51 -9.90 -7.18
N LEU A 44 29.16 -8.67 -6.79
CA LEU A 44 29.95 -7.48 -7.00
C LEU A 44 30.65 -7.07 -5.69
N LYS A 45 31.86 -6.52 -5.81
CA LYS A 45 32.48 -5.85 -4.65
C LYS A 45 31.71 -4.57 -4.39
N HIS A 46 31.30 -4.38 -3.15
CA HIS A 46 30.55 -3.19 -2.76
C HIS A 46 31.25 -2.43 -1.65
N GLN A 47 31.15 -1.11 -1.73
CA GLN A 47 31.53 -0.22 -0.65
C GLN A 47 30.28 0.56 -0.23
N VAL A 48 29.95 0.48 1.05
CA VAL A 48 28.79 1.17 1.63
C VAL A 48 29.28 2.38 2.40
N SER A 49 28.69 3.54 2.13
CA SER A 49 28.87 4.77 2.88
C SER A 49 27.52 5.16 3.49
N ARG A 50 27.52 5.41 4.80
CA ARG A 50 26.36 5.87 5.54
C ARG A 50 26.58 7.32 5.97
N ASN A 51 25.64 8.17 5.62
CA ASN A 51 25.58 9.57 6.04
C ASN A 51 24.22 9.81 6.72
N ASP A 52 24.16 10.81 7.58
CA ASP A 52 22.92 11.26 8.22
C ASP A 52 22.84 12.79 8.23
N LYS A 53 21.66 13.31 8.60
CA LYS A 53 21.43 14.74 8.76
C LYS A 53 21.33 15.12 10.25
N SER A 54 22.04 14.41 11.13
CA SER A 54 21.98 14.63 12.59
C SER A 54 22.40 16.05 12.99
N VAL A 55 23.39 16.62 12.31
CA VAL A 55 23.85 18.00 12.55
C VAL A 55 22.77 19.01 12.17
N ASP A 56 22.11 18.82 11.02
CA ASP A 56 21.03 19.70 10.57
C ASP A 56 19.79 19.55 11.44
N LEU A 57 19.48 18.34 11.91
CA LEU A 57 18.45 18.09 12.91
C LEU A 57 18.74 18.85 14.20
N LYS A 58 19.94 18.76 14.77
CA LYS A 58 20.33 19.50 15.99
C LYS A 58 20.18 21.01 15.82
N ARG A 59 20.60 21.55 14.66
CA ARG A 59 20.41 22.96 14.32
C ARG A 59 18.92 23.33 14.29
N LEU A 60 18.09 22.51 13.63
CA LEU A 60 16.66 22.74 13.54
C LEU A 60 15.98 22.66 14.92
N MET A 61 16.34 21.69 15.75
CA MET A 61 15.85 21.56 17.12
C MET A 61 16.25 22.76 17.98
N SER A 62 17.49 23.25 17.85
CA SER A 62 17.92 24.44 18.59
C SER A 62 17.11 25.71 18.24
N GLN A 63 16.53 25.77 17.03
CA GLN A 63 15.73 26.89 16.56
C GLN A 63 14.25 26.77 16.93
N LEU A 64 13.69 25.57 16.84
CA LEU A 64 12.25 25.33 17.02
C LEU A 64 11.90 24.83 18.42
N ARG A 65 12.59 23.80 18.90
CA ARG A 65 12.27 23.09 20.15
C ARG A 65 13.48 22.31 20.68
N PRO A 66 14.29 22.89 21.59
CA PRO A 66 15.42 22.21 22.18
C PRO A 66 14.95 21.22 23.26
N ASP A 67 14.67 19.97 22.87
CA ASP A 67 14.27 18.89 23.77
C ASP A 67 15.13 17.64 23.55
N ARG A 68 15.91 17.24 24.56
CA ARG A 68 16.83 16.10 24.50
C ARG A 68 16.11 14.75 24.47
N ALA A 69 14.94 14.65 25.11
CA ALA A 69 14.18 13.40 25.11
C ALA A 69 13.58 13.15 23.73
N LEU A 70 13.04 14.22 23.12
CA LEU A 70 12.55 14.19 21.75
C LEU A 70 13.69 13.89 20.76
N GLU A 71 14.88 14.51 20.94
CA GLU A 71 16.05 14.29 20.07
C GLU A 71 16.40 12.80 19.94
N ALA A 72 16.33 12.05 21.04
CA ALA A 72 16.59 10.61 21.05
C ALA A 72 15.57 9.80 20.24
N GLN A 73 14.38 10.34 19.99
CA GLN A 73 13.29 9.70 19.24
C GLN A 73 13.22 10.20 17.79
N MET A 74 13.88 11.31 17.45
CA MET A 74 13.78 11.92 16.14
C MET A 74 14.42 11.05 15.03
N PRO A 75 13.77 10.96 13.85
CA PRO A 75 14.42 10.44 12.64
C PRO A 75 15.55 11.38 12.21
N VAL A 76 16.66 10.82 11.73
CA VAL A 76 17.85 11.60 11.38
C VAL A 76 18.02 11.81 9.87
N GLY A 77 17.15 11.21 9.06
CA GLY A 77 17.22 11.32 7.60
C GLY A 77 18.43 10.59 7.02
N GLN A 78 18.59 9.33 7.38
CA GLN A 78 19.67 8.46 6.89
C GLN A 78 19.76 8.44 5.35
N THR A 79 21.00 8.51 4.89
CA THR A 79 21.37 8.29 3.49
C THR A 79 22.39 7.17 3.43
N LEU A 80 22.09 6.13 2.67
CA LEU A 80 22.99 5.02 2.43
C LEU A 80 23.38 5.01 0.95
N THR A 81 24.66 5.09 0.66
CA THR A 81 25.17 4.99 -0.72
C THR A 81 26.05 3.76 -0.82
N ALA A 82 25.67 2.84 -1.70
CA ALA A 82 26.48 1.69 -2.07
C ALA A 82 27.04 1.86 -3.49
N THR A 83 28.35 1.71 -3.65
CA THR A 83 29.01 1.64 -4.95
C THR A 83 29.44 0.21 -5.23
N PHE A 84 29.09 -0.29 -6.41
CA PHE A 84 29.38 -1.65 -6.83
C PHE A 84 30.46 -1.63 -7.90
N GLY A 85 31.49 -2.46 -7.74
CA GLY A 85 32.61 -2.54 -8.66
C GLY A 85 33.00 -3.96 -9.00
N VAL A 86 33.68 -4.07 -10.14
CA VAL A 86 34.36 -5.30 -10.58
C VAL A 86 35.86 -5.05 -10.64
N ASN A 87 36.64 -6.06 -10.32
CA ASN A 87 38.09 -6.00 -10.50
C ASN A 87 38.42 -6.09 -11.99
N LYS A 88 38.95 -5.03 -12.58
CA LYS A 88 39.59 -5.04 -13.89
C LYS A 88 41.09 -5.13 -13.65
N TRP A 89 41.69 -6.29 -13.94
CA TRP A 89 43.11 -6.58 -13.65
C TRP A 89 43.46 -6.39 -12.17
N PHE A 90 43.22 -7.41 -11.34
CA PHE A 90 43.54 -7.61 -9.90
C PHE A 90 43.59 -6.39 -8.92
N ILE A 91 44.15 -5.25 -9.31
CA ILE A 91 44.42 -4.01 -8.57
C ILE A 91 43.42 -2.88 -8.90
N PHE A 92 42.85 -2.78 -10.11
CA PHE A 92 41.94 -1.68 -10.45
C PHE A 92 40.46 -2.07 -10.31
N GLN A 93 39.74 -1.41 -9.39
CA GLN A 93 38.30 -1.57 -9.26
C GLN A 93 37.58 -0.57 -10.18
N LYS A 94 36.80 -1.09 -11.13
CA LYS A 94 35.91 -0.26 -11.97
C LYS A 94 34.52 -0.27 -11.34
N ILE A 95 33.97 0.91 -11.05
CA ILE A 95 32.59 1.06 -10.60
C ILE A 95 31.66 0.74 -11.78
N VAL A 96 30.66 -0.13 -11.53
CA VAL A 96 29.71 -0.59 -12.54
C VAL A 96 28.26 -0.25 -12.19
N ALA A 97 27.95 0.01 -10.93
CA ALA A 97 26.63 0.48 -10.51
C ALA A 97 26.71 1.27 -9.21
N ARG A 98 25.68 2.07 -8.95
CA ARG A 98 25.48 2.79 -7.69
C ARG A 98 24.05 2.60 -7.21
N LEU A 99 23.87 2.38 -5.92
CA LEU A 99 22.57 2.46 -5.25
C LEU A 99 22.64 3.54 -4.17
N ALA A 100 21.65 4.41 -4.13
CA ALA A 100 21.49 5.41 -3.09
C ALA A 100 20.11 5.27 -2.46
N LEU A 101 20.06 4.99 -1.16
CA LEU A 101 18.88 5.09 -0.33
C LEU A 101 18.88 6.45 0.34
N VAL A 102 17.80 7.20 0.19
CA VAL A 102 17.64 8.53 0.80
C VAL A 102 16.34 8.54 1.58
N VAL A 103 16.42 8.64 2.90
CA VAL A 103 15.24 8.74 3.76
C VAL A 103 14.91 10.21 4.02
N VAL A 104 13.69 10.60 3.69
CA VAL A 104 13.11 11.91 3.95
C VAL A 104 12.11 11.76 5.08
N ALA A 105 12.42 12.41 6.20
CA ALA A 105 11.57 12.45 7.37
C ALA A 105 10.98 13.86 7.56
N PRO A 106 9.74 13.97 8.05
CA PRO A 106 9.04 15.24 8.27
C PRO A 106 9.51 15.91 9.57
N THR A 107 10.82 16.15 9.70
CA THR A 107 11.41 16.62 10.96
C THR A 107 10.90 17.99 11.37
N LYS A 108 10.55 18.86 10.42
CA LYS A 108 10.06 20.21 10.70
C LYS A 108 8.65 20.18 11.27
N GLU A 109 7.80 19.36 10.70
CA GLU A 109 6.40 19.18 11.08
C GLU A 109 6.33 18.55 12.48
N ILE A 110 7.11 17.49 12.72
CA ILE A 110 7.20 16.85 14.03
C ILE A 110 7.65 17.84 15.11
N LEU A 111 8.67 18.67 14.84
CA LEU A 111 9.17 19.64 15.82
C LEU A 111 8.19 20.78 16.14
N LYS A 112 7.23 21.02 15.25
CA LYS A 112 6.14 21.99 15.44
C LYS A 112 4.87 21.36 16.01
N ASP A 113 4.89 20.07 16.33
CA ASP A 113 3.71 19.28 16.68
C ASP A 113 2.59 19.34 15.61
N GLU A 114 2.98 19.55 14.34
CA GLU A 114 2.08 19.55 13.18
C GLU A 114 1.96 18.13 12.62
N ARG A 115 0.78 17.79 12.07
CA ARG A 115 0.62 16.52 11.37
C ARG A 115 1.48 16.51 10.11
N PRO A 116 2.38 15.52 9.94
CA PRO A 116 3.18 15.40 8.73
C PRO A 116 2.30 15.36 7.48
N GLN A 117 2.74 16.01 6.41
CA GLN A 117 2.09 15.90 5.11
C GLN A 117 2.91 14.99 4.19
N PRO A 118 2.26 14.28 3.25
CA PRO A 118 2.97 13.59 2.18
C PRO A 118 3.81 14.57 1.36
N LEU A 119 4.94 14.11 0.84
CA LEU A 119 5.80 14.94 0.00
C LEU A 119 5.10 15.27 -1.32
N SER A 120 5.10 16.55 -1.65
CA SER A 120 4.59 17.03 -2.92
C SER A 120 5.47 16.62 -4.10
N VAL A 121 4.94 16.71 -5.33
CA VAL A 121 5.72 16.50 -6.55
C VAL A 121 6.94 17.42 -6.60
N GLY A 122 6.76 18.69 -6.21
CA GLY A 122 7.83 19.69 -6.21
C GLY A 122 8.94 19.39 -5.20
N GLU A 123 8.57 18.97 -3.99
CA GLU A 123 9.54 18.57 -2.96
C GLU A 123 10.25 17.29 -3.33
N THR A 124 9.53 16.30 -3.88
CA THR A 124 10.10 15.04 -4.36
C THR A 124 11.14 15.31 -5.44
N ARG A 125 10.83 16.14 -6.44
CA ARG A 125 11.81 16.58 -7.45
C ARG A 125 13.02 17.29 -6.83
N ARG A 126 12.81 18.16 -5.85
CA ARG A 126 13.92 18.84 -5.15
C ARG A 126 14.83 17.83 -4.44
N GLN A 127 14.27 16.81 -3.79
CA GLN A 127 15.07 15.76 -3.13
C GLN A 127 15.85 14.90 -4.13
N ILE A 128 15.24 14.56 -5.28
CA ILE A 128 15.90 13.83 -6.38
C ILE A 128 17.04 14.65 -6.99
N SER A 129 16.82 15.95 -7.21
CA SER A 129 17.82 16.87 -7.78
C SER A 129 18.93 17.23 -6.80
N ALA A 130 18.68 17.17 -5.48
CA ALA A 130 19.71 17.35 -4.46
C ALA A 130 20.71 16.19 -4.41
N GLN A 131 20.38 15.04 -5.01
CA GLN A 131 21.31 13.91 -5.09
C GLN A 131 22.40 14.17 -6.11
N PRO A 132 23.63 13.70 -5.85
CA PRO A 132 24.72 13.83 -6.82
C PRO A 132 24.32 13.28 -8.20
N PRO A 133 24.79 13.91 -9.30
CA PRO A 133 24.53 13.41 -10.63
C PRO A 133 25.07 11.98 -10.79
N PRO A 134 24.44 11.14 -11.64
CA PRO A 134 24.97 9.82 -11.95
C PRO A 134 26.37 9.96 -12.55
N LEU A 135 27.24 8.99 -12.25
CA LEU A 135 28.56 8.96 -12.88
C LEU A 135 28.39 8.54 -14.35
N PRO A 136 29.13 9.14 -15.30
CA PRO A 136 29.01 8.79 -16.71
C PRO A 136 29.17 7.29 -16.97
N GLY A 137 28.16 6.68 -17.60
CA GLY A 137 28.15 5.25 -17.92
C GLY A 137 27.98 4.31 -16.72
N VAL A 138 27.62 4.82 -15.53
CA VAL A 138 27.35 4.01 -14.34
C VAL A 138 25.88 4.20 -13.93
N PRO A 139 25.00 3.20 -14.20
CA PRO A 139 23.62 3.26 -13.78
C PRO A 139 23.49 3.49 -12.28
N THR A 140 22.61 4.43 -11.90
CA THR A 140 22.36 4.77 -10.50
C THR A 140 20.91 4.47 -10.12
N THR A 141 20.71 3.61 -9.14
CA THR A 141 19.39 3.35 -8.54
C THR A 141 19.21 4.22 -7.31
N LEU A 142 18.27 5.15 -7.37
CA LEU A 142 17.87 6.01 -6.27
C LEU A 142 16.58 5.47 -5.65
N VAL A 143 16.67 4.98 -4.42
CA VAL A 143 15.53 4.60 -3.58
C VAL A 143 15.24 5.77 -2.64
N LEU A 144 14.19 6.52 -2.95
CA LEU A 144 13.74 7.63 -2.13
C LEU A 144 12.63 7.15 -1.20
N VAL A 145 12.88 7.22 0.10
CA VAL A 145 11.91 6.83 1.12
C VAL A 145 11.30 8.08 1.73
N SER A 146 9.97 8.16 1.78
CA SER A 146 9.28 9.17 2.57
C SER A 146 8.58 8.50 3.73
N THR A 147 8.93 8.88 4.96
CA THR A 147 8.24 8.32 6.14
C THR A 147 6.86 8.93 6.39
N SER A 148 6.54 10.10 5.80
CA SER A 148 5.17 10.64 5.76
C SER A 148 4.39 10.24 4.50
N GLY A 149 5.06 9.61 3.53
CA GLY A 149 4.50 9.23 2.24
C GLY A 149 4.64 10.28 1.15
N PHE A 150 4.00 10.03 0.02
CA PHE A 150 4.03 10.84 -1.20
C PHE A 150 2.60 11.20 -1.63
N GLU A 151 2.47 12.35 -2.29
CA GLU A 151 1.25 12.66 -3.04
C GLU A 151 1.07 11.65 -4.20
N PRO A 152 -0.18 11.30 -4.59
CA PRO A 152 -0.44 10.37 -5.68
C PRO A 152 0.28 10.73 -6.98
N GLU A 153 0.34 12.02 -7.31
CA GLU A 153 0.99 12.56 -8.50
C GLU A 153 2.53 12.42 -8.44
N ALA A 154 3.11 12.37 -7.23
CA ALA A 154 4.56 12.20 -7.07
C ALA A 154 5.01 10.78 -7.45
N HIS A 155 4.09 9.80 -7.43
CA HIS A 155 4.39 8.44 -7.90
C HIS A 155 4.76 8.39 -9.38
N GLU A 156 4.31 9.34 -10.19
CA GLU A 156 4.67 9.44 -11.61
C GLU A 156 6.16 9.75 -11.82
N LEU A 157 6.87 10.26 -10.79
CA LEU A 157 8.31 10.48 -10.83
C LEU A 157 9.12 9.19 -10.68
N ALA A 158 8.47 8.07 -10.34
CA ALA A 158 9.10 6.76 -10.21
C ALA A 158 9.40 6.18 -11.61
N GLU A 159 10.42 6.74 -12.24
CA GLU A 159 10.78 6.45 -13.64
C GLU A 159 12.12 5.70 -13.72
N ARG A 160 12.29 4.96 -14.82
CA ARG A 160 13.56 4.37 -15.23
C ARG A 160 14.08 5.08 -16.48
N THR A 161 15.18 5.79 -16.32
CA THR A 161 15.98 6.33 -17.42
C THR A 161 17.25 5.47 -17.60
N SER A 162 17.97 5.69 -18.71
CA SER A 162 19.22 4.96 -18.99
C SER A 162 20.32 5.20 -17.95
N GLU A 163 20.32 6.36 -17.30
CA GLU A 163 21.35 6.74 -16.32
C GLU A 163 20.89 6.61 -14.87
N ARG A 164 19.57 6.78 -14.64
CA ARG A 164 19.00 6.85 -13.29
C ARG A 164 17.67 6.10 -13.21
N ILE A 165 17.58 5.25 -12.21
CA ILE A 165 16.38 4.55 -11.81
C ILE A 165 15.87 5.20 -10.53
N ILE A 166 14.59 5.56 -10.48
CA ILE A 166 13.96 6.13 -9.30
C ILE A 166 12.91 5.15 -8.77
N VAL A 167 13.06 4.79 -7.50
CA VAL A 167 12.10 3.97 -6.75
C VAL A 167 11.63 4.80 -5.57
N LEU A 168 10.33 4.88 -5.38
CA LEU A 168 9.71 5.59 -4.25
C LEU A 168 9.17 4.57 -3.26
N VAL A 169 9.48 4.75 -1.99
CA VAL A 169 9.06 3.84 -0.91
C VAL A 169 8.37 4.64 0.18
N GLU A 170 7.17 4.23 0.57
CA GLU A 170 6.40 4.90 1.61
C GLU A 170 5.68 3.91 2.53
N PRO A 171 5.42 4.27 3.79
CA PRO A 171 4.54 3.48 4.64
C PRO A 171 3.10 3.55 4.15
N ASN A 172 2.40 2.43 4.26
CA ASN A 172 1.04 2.28 3.78
C ASN A 172 0.02 2.49 4.91
N ALA A 173 -1.25 2.71 4.57
CA ALA A 173 -2.27 3.05 5.59
C ALA A 173 -2.50 1.89 6.59
N SER A 174 -2.16 0.68 6.18
CA SER A 174 -2.32 -0.59 6.89
C SER A 174 -1.08 -1.00 7.70
N GLY A 175 -0.09 -0.11 7.86
CA GLY A 175 1.10 -0.36 8.68
C GLY A 175 2.21 -1.18 8.00
N GLY A 176 2.12 -1.44 6.71
CA GLY A 176 3.21 -2.00 5.90
C GLY A 176 3.85 -0.95 5.02
N TRP A 177 4.36 -1.37 3.86
CA TRP A 177 5.05 -0.51 2.91
C TRP A 177 4.43 -0.59 1.51
N SER A 178 4.57 0.50 0.76
CA SER A 178 4.25 0.59 -0.66
C SER A 178 5.51 0.98 -1.41
N VAL A 179 5.85 0.20 -2.44
CA VAL A 179 7.03 0.41 -3.28
C VAL A 179 6.56 0.72 -4.69
N HIS A 180 6.92 1.90 -5.20
CA HIS A 180 6.55 2.39 -6.52
C HIS A 180 7.79 2.52 -7.41
N GLY A 181 7.68 2.08 -8.65
CA GLY A 181 8.78 2.13 -9.63
C GLY A 181 8.32 1.67 -11.00
N SER A 182 9.24 1.72 -11.97
CA SER A 182 8.99 1.23 -13.34
C SER A 182 8.55 -0.23 -13.33
N THR A 183 7.56 -0.57 -14.16
CA THR A 183 6.97 -1.92 -14.28
C THR A 183 7.99 -2.98 -14.69
N GLU A 184 9.05 -2.60 -15.40
CA GLU A 184 10.15 -3.50 -15.81
C GLU A 184 10.99 -4.01 -14.64
N MET A 185 10.80 -3.46 -13.43
CA MET A 185 11.58 -3.75 -12.23
C MET A 185 10.81 -4.55 -11.18
N GLY A 186 9.68 -5.17 -11.51
CA GLY A 186 8.80 -5.83 -10.55
C GLY A 186 9.50 -6.75 -9.53
N ALA A 187 10.49 -7.53 -9.97
CA ALA A 187 11.29 -8.39 -9.08
C ALA A 187 12.16 -7.60 -8.08
N VAL A 188 12.77 -6.48 -8.51
CA VAL A 188 13.57 -5.60 -7.65
C VAL A 188 12.66 -4.85 -6.68
N LEU A 189 11.51 -4.36 -7.15
CA LEU A 189 10.54 -3.66 -6.31
C LEU A 189 10.00 -4.57 -5.20
N SER A 190 9.71 -5.83 -5.51
CA SER A 190 9.30 -6.82 -4.50
C SER A 190 10.39 -7.12 -3.47
N LEU A 191 11.66 -7.02 -3.83
CA LEU A 191 12.77 -7.23 -2.90
C LEU A 191 13.07 -6.00 -2.05
N LEU A 192 12.68 -4.79 -2.49
CA LEU A 192 12.85 -3.53 -1.75
C LEU A 192 11.75 -3.31 -0.70
N ASP A 193 10.71 -4.14 -0.71
CA ASP A 193 9.69 -4.16 0.33
C ASP A 193 10.27 -4.81 1.60
N PRO A 194 10.44 -4.05 2.70
CA PRO A 194 11.04 -4.59 3.92
C PRO A 194 10.15 -5.60 4.63
N GLU A 195 8.87 -5.69 4.26
CA GLU A 195 7.90 -6.60 4.85
C GLU A 195 8.05 -8.01 4.26
N THR A 196 8.34 -8.99 5.12
CA THR A 196 8.42 -10.40 4.71
C THR A 196 7.03 -10.98 4.45
N GLU A 197 6.94 -12.07 3.69
CA GLU A 197 5.67 -12.75 3.43
C GLU A 197 4.98 -13.23 4.73
N GLU A 198 5.74 -13.58 5.76
CA GLU A 198 5.21 -13.93 7.07
C GLU A 198 4.56 -12.73 7.78
N LEU A 199 5.18 -11.55 7.70
CA LEU A 199 4.63 -10.32 8.27
C LEU A 199 3.35 -9.90 7.52
N LYS A 200 3.33 -10.04 6.20
CA LYS A 200 2.13 -9.82 5.37
C LYS A 200 0.99 -10.76 5.77
N THR A 201 1.31 -12.04 5.95
CA THR A 201 0.36 -13.06 6.41
C THR A 201 -0.18 -12.75 7.80
N SER A 202 0.70 -12.40 8.75
CA SER A 202 0.31 -12.01 10.11
C SER A 202 -0.61 -10.79 10.13
N ARG A 203 -0.36 -9.81 9.26
CA ARG A 203 -1.25 -8.64 9.11
C ARG A 203 -2.63 -9.02 8.55
N ILE A 204 -2.70 -9.97 7.61
CA ILE A 204 -3.98 -10.50 7.12
C ILE A 204 -4.73 -11.21 8.25
N GLU A 205 -4.04 -12.03 9.05
CA GLU A 205 -4.64 -12.71 10.21
C GLU A 205 -5.18 -11.70 11.24
N GLN A 206 -4.41 -10.66 11.56
CA GLN A 206 -4.87 -9.57 12.44
C GLN A 206 -6.09 -8.83 11.87
N ALA A 207 -6.14 -8.61 10.56
CA ALA A 207 -7.29 -7.98 9.91
C ALA A 207 -8.54 -8.89 9.92
N ILE A 208 -8.36 -10.20 9.80
CA ILE A 208 -9.42 -11.19 9.98
C ILE A 208 -9.93 -11.15 11.42
N ASP A 209 -9.03 -11.12 12.40
CA ASP A 209 -9.37 -11.07 13.82
C ASP A 209 -10.15 -9.80 14.18
N ALA A 210 -9.70 -8.65 13.69
CA ALA A 210 -10.42 -7.38 13.83
C ALA A 210 -11.83 -7.41 13.19
N SER A 211 -12.03 -8.26 12.17
CA SER A 211 -13.30 -8.40 11.45
C SER A 211 -14.13 -9.60 11.94
N GLN A 212 -13.79 -10.24 13.06
CA GLN A 212 -14.53 -11.41 13.57
C GLN A 212 -16.01 -11.11 13.86
N SER A 213 -16.34 -9.88 14.23
CA SER A 213 -17.74 -9.44 14.41
C SER A 213 -18.56 -9.56 13.12
N ASP A 214 -17.93 -9.35 11.96
CA ASP A 214 -18.58 -9.53 10.65
C ASP A 214 -18.87 -11.00 10.36
N LEU A 215 -18.05 -11.94 10.87
CA LEU A 215 -18.33 -13.39 10.74
C LEU A 215 -19.53 -13.84 11.56
N LEU A 216 -19.90 -13.10 12.62
CA LEU A 216 -21.10 -13.38 13.41
C LEU A 216 -22.37 -12.98 12.67
N THR A 217 -22.31 -11.94 11.85
CA THR A 217 -23.48 -11.35 11.18
C THR A 217 -23.56 -11.67 9.69
N GLY A 218 -22.46 -12.12 9.07
CA GLY A 218 -22.38 -12.39 7.65
C GLY A 218 -21.07 -13.06 7.25
N SER A 219 -20.33 -12.42 6.34
CA SER A 219 -19.13 -12.98 5.71
C SER A 219 -18.03 -11.96 5.52
N ILE A 220 -16.78 -12.39 5.61
CA ILE A 220 -15.63 -11.56 5.25
C ILE A 220 -15.27 -11.82 3.79
N SER A 221 -15.20 -10.75 2.99
CA SER A 221 -14.75 -10.84 1.60
C SER A 221 -13.25 -10.61 1.47
N ALA A 222 -12.61 -11.35 0.57
CA ALA A 222 -11.20 -11.16 0.23
C ALA A 222 -10.95 -9.73 -0.31
N GLU A 223 -11.90 -9.15 -1.06
CA GLU A 223 -11.83 -7.76 -1.54
C GLU A 223 -11.81 -6.75 -0.40
N LYS A 224 -12.67 -6.92 0.64
CA LYS A 224 -12.67 -6.05 1.81
C LYS A 224 -11.33 -6.11 2.54
N LEU A 225 -10.79 -7.30 2.74
CA LEU A 225 -9.45 -7.47 3.34
C LEU A 225 -8.35 -6.89 2.45
N ALA A 226 -8.45 -6.99 1.13
CA ALA A 226 -7.49 -6.40 0.20
C ALA A 226 -7.46 -4.88 0.30
N HIS A 227 -8.63 -4.24 0.36
CA HIS A 227 -8.72 -2.81 0.60
C HIS A 227 -8.18 -2.40 1.97
N MET A 228 -8.45 -3.19 3.01
CA MET A 228 -7.99 -2.89 4.37
C MET A 228 -6.49 -3.10 4.58
N THR A 229 -5.90 -4.13 3.97
CA THR A 229 -4.48 -4.50 4.16
C THR A 229 -3.56 -3.93 3.09
N GLN A 230 -4.12 -3.49 1.95
CA GLN A 230 -3.40 -3.03 0.77
C GLN A 230 -2.44 -4.10 0.21
N LEU A 231 -2.82 -5.37 0.35
CA LEU A 231 -2.06 -6.53 -0.12
C LEU A 231 -2.66 -7.16 -1.38
N PRO A 232 -1.87 -7.91 -2.17
CA PRO A 232 -2.36 -8.61 -3.35
C PRO A 232 -3.48 -9.61 -3.01
N LEU A 233 -4.53 -9.63 -3.84
CA LEU A 233 -5.71 -10.49 -3.62
C LEU A 233 -5.34 -11.98 -3.52
N GLN A 234 -4.37 -12.44 -4.30
CA GLN A 234 -3.93 -13.83 -4.31
C GLN A 234 -3.38 -14.28 -2.95
N LEU A 235 -2.53 -13.46 -2.32
CA LEU A 235 -1.97 -13.74 -0.99
C LEU A 235 -3.06 -13.80 0.09
N ILE A 236 -4.06 -12.94 -0.03
CA ILE A 236 -5.21 -12.89 0.89
C ILE A 236 -6.10 -14.11 0.71
N GLU A 237 -6.37 -14.52 -0.53
CA GLU A 237 -7.16 -15.72 -0.81
C GLU A 237 -6.51 -16.98 -0.23
N ASP A 238 -5.19 -17.11 -0.37
CA ASP A 238 -4.46 -18.28 0.11
C ASP A 238 -4.35 -18.28 1.64
N THR A 239 -4.16 -17.12 2.25
CA THR A 239 -4.22 -16.94 3.71
C THR A 239 -5.61 -17.24 4.27
N LEU A 240 -6.67 -16.73 3.63
CA LEU A 240 -8.07 -17.01 4.03
C LEU A 240 -8.41 -18.49 3.98
N LYS A 241 -8.03 -19.19 2.89
CA LYS A 241 -8.22 -20.64 2.77
C LYS A 241 -7.48 -21.40 3.88
N SER A 242 -6.24 -21.00 4.15
CA SER A 242 -5.41 -21.62 5.18
C SER A 242 -5.97 -21.37 6.58
N HIS A 243 -6.43 -20.15 6.85
CA HIS A 243 -7.07 -19.76 8.11
C HIS A 243 -8.38 -20.52 8.35
N ALA A 244 -9.23 -20.65 7.32
CA ALA A 244 -10.47 -21.43 7.39
C ALA A 244 -10.20 -22.92 7.64
N LYS A 245 -9.14 -23.50 7.05
CA LYS A 245 -8.75 -24.90 7.31
C LYS A 245 -8.24 -25.13 8.74
N ARG A 246 -7.56 -24.13 9.33
CA ARG A 246 -6.97 -24.21 10.67
C ARG A 246 -8.03 -24.08 11.77
N ASN A 247 -9.04 -23.25 11.55
CA ASN A 247 -10.09 -22.96 12.53
C ASN A 247 -11.36 -23.76 12.26
N ARG A 248 -11.70 -24.69 13.17
CA ARG A 248 -12.94 -25.45 13.09
C ARG A 248 -14.14 -24.49 13.15
N GLY A 249 -15.12 -24.70 12.28
CA GLY A 249 -16.29 -23.83 12.20
C GLY A 249 -16.14 -22.65 11.25
N LEU A 250 -15.09 -22.55 10.43
CA LEU A 250 -14.99 -21.60 9.33
C LEU A 250 -14.92 -22.32 7.98
N ILE A 251 -15.62 -21.78 6.98
CA ILE A 251 -15.61 -22.30 5.61
C ILE A 251 -15.29 -21.13 4.67
N SER A 252 -14.33 -21.33 3.79
CA SER A 252 -14.09 -20.43 2.65
C SER A 252 -14.74 -21.00 1.40
N LYS A 253 -15.55 -20.20 0.70
CA LYS A 253 -16.21 -20.58 -0.55
C LYS A 253 -16.19 -19.41 -1.53
N ARG A 254 -16.01 -19.73 -2.81
CA ARG A 254 -16.14 -18.73 -3.88
C ARG A 254 -17.63 -18.63 -4.25
N LEU A 255 -18.21 -17.44 -4.10
CA LEU A 255 -19.57 -17.09 -4.51
C LEU A 255 -19.48 -15.93 -5.48
N ASP A 256 -20.12 -16.06 -6.65
CA ASP A 256 -20.11 -15.04 -7.71
C ASP A 256 -18.70 -14.55 -8.09
N GLY A 257 -17.73 -15.47 -8.12
CA GLY A 257 -16.33 -15.17 -8.43
C GLY A 257 -15.49 -14.64 -7.25
N ARG A 258 -16.13 -14.23 -6.15
CA ARG A 258 -15.46 -13.65 -4.97
C ARG A 258 -15.23 -14.70 -3.90
N LEU A 259 -14.04 -14.73 -3.31
CA LEU A 259 -13.77 -15.59 -2.17
C LEU A 259 -14.33 -14.94 -0.89
N LEU A 260 -15.25 -15.66 -0.25
CA LEU A 260 -15.89 -15.25 1.00
C LEU A 260 -15.61 -16.30 2.08
N MET A 261 -15.40 -15.84 3.32
CA MET A 261 -15.25 -16.69 4.50
C MET A 261 -16.48 -16.53 5.41
N PHE A 262 -17.04 -17.66 5.83
CA PHE A 262 -18.26 -17.76 6.65
C PHE A 262 -18.02 -18.68 7.85
N ARG A 263 -18.90 -18.55 8.85
CA ARG A 263 -19.01 -19.54 9.91
C ARG A 263 -19.80 -20.77 9.41
N GLU A 264 -19.37 -21.95 9.80
CA GLU A 264 -20.07 -23.20 9.54
C GLU A 264 -21.49 -23.13 10.13
N GLY A 265 -22.51 -23.38 9.30
CA GLY A 265 -23.92 -23.19 9.65
C GLY A 265 -24.51 -21.82 9.30
N SER A 266 -23.69 -20.79 9.08
CA SER A 266 -24.16 -19.50 8.51
C SER A 266 -24.07 -19.45 6.98
N THR A 267 -23.62 -20.54 6.35
CA THR A 267 -23.69 -20.70 4.90
C THR A 267 -25.16 -20.62 4.46
N PRO A 268 -25.55 -19.69 3.58
CA PRO A 268 -26.82 -19.82 2.88
C PRO A 268 -26.76 -21.14 2.13
N THR A 269 -27.56 -22.10 2.56
CA THR A 269 -27.61 -23.44 1.98
C THR A 269 -28.21 -23.31 0.59
N GLY A 270 -27.34 -23.05 -0.41
CA GLY A 270 -27.65 -23.09 -1.83
C GLY A 270 -27.97 -24.49 -2.36
N LYS A 271 -28.54 -25.39 -1.55
CA LYS A 271 -29.36 -26.47 -2.07
C LYS A 271 -30.75 -25.91 -2.28
N ALA A 272 -30.88 -25.10 -3.34
CA ALA A 272 -32.16 -24.81 -3.95
C ALA A 272 -32.80 -26.14 -4.36
N VAL A 273 -33.70 -26.65 -3.53
CA VAL A 273 -34.71 -27.60 -3.99
C VAL A 273 -35.74 -26.78 -4.76
N GLY A 274 -35.44 -26.53 -6.03
CA GLY A 274 -36.30 -25.75 -6.92
C GLY A 274 -35.49 -25.21 -8.08
N GLY A 275 -35.60 -25.84 -9.25
CA GLY A 275 -34.87 -25.49 -10.45
C GLY A 275 -35.06 -24.04 -10.92
N GLU A 276 -34.20 -23.64 -11.86
CA GLU A 276 -34.03 -22.32 -12.48
C GLU A 276 -35.28 -21.64 -13.09
N GLY A 277 -36.47 -22.23 -12.98
CA GLY A 277 -37.71 -21.74 -13.59
C GLY A 277 -38.83 -21.29 -12.65
N MET A 278 -38.67 -21.37 -11.32
CA MET A 278 -39.78 -21.01 -10.41
C MET A 278 -39.86 -19.51 -10.11
N SER A 279 -41.04 -18.94 -10.34
CA SER A 279 -41.39 -17.57 -10.00
C SER A 279 -41.23 -17.30 -8.49
N LEU A 280 -40.88 -16.06 -8.13
CA LEU A 280 -40.67 -15.61 -6.75
C LEU A 280 -41.91 -15.86 -5.87
N LEU A 281 -43.10 -15.81 -6.48
CA LEU A 281 -44.39 -16.09 -5.84
C LEU A 281 -44.56 -17.59 -5.53
N ASP A 282 -44.11 -18.49 -6.41
CA ASP A 282 -44.19 -19.93 -6.18
C ASP A 282 -43.21 -20.40 -5.10
N ARG A 283 -42.03 -19.76 -5.02
CA ARG A 283 -41.06 -20.01 -3.92
C ARG A 283 -41.64 -19.60 -2.58
N MET A 284 -42.27 -18.42 -2.49
CA MET A 284 -42.97 -17.98 -1.28
C MET A 284 -44.11 -18.92 -0.89
N LYS A 285 -44.93 -19.35 -1.84
CA LYS A 285 -46.05 -20.26 -1.56
C LYS A 285 -45.56 -21.63 -1.06
N SER A 286 -44.45 -22.14 -1.61
CA SER A 286 -43.83 -23.40 -1.14
C SER A 286 -43.28 -23.29 0.29
N LEU A 287 -42.63 -22.18 0.64
CA LEU A 287 -42.01 -21.95 1.95
C LEU A 287 -43.04 -21.66 3.06
N PHE A 288 -44.19 -21.09 2.72
CA PHE A 288 -45.26 -20.80 3.69
C PHE A 288 -46.32 -21.91 3.79
N SER A 289 -46.38 -22.85 2.85
CA SER A 289 -47.32 -24.00 2.90
C SER A 289 -46.88 -25.14 3.82
N ARG A 290 -45.58 -25.26 4.13
CA ARG A 290 -45.06 -26.29 5.06
C ARG A 290 -45.02 -25.75 6.50
N LYS A 291 -45.91 -26.28 7.34
CA LYS A 291 -46.00 -26.02 8.79
C LYS A 291 -44.83 -26.74 9.49
N GLY A 292 -43.78 -26.01 9.88
CA GLY A 292 -42.65 -26.56 10.65
C GLY A 292 -41.26 -25.96 10.39
N ASP A 293 -41.07 -25.21 9.29
CA ASP A 293 -39.75 -24.71 8.87
C ASP A 293 -39.50 -23.23 9.28
N ASN A 294 -39.47 -22.93 10.59
CA ASN A 294 -39.20 -21.56 11.08
C ASN A 294 -37.78 -21.09 10.75
N GLU A 295 -36.78 -21.98 10.80
CA GLU A 295 -35.40 -21.66 10.45
C GLU A 295 -35.25 -21.28 8.98
N ARG A 296 -35.99 -21.93 8.07
CA ARG A 296 -35.96 -21.60 6.64
C ARG A 296 -36.65 -20.29 6.31
N LYS A 297 -37.67 -19.91 7.10
CA LYS A 297 -38.30 -18.59 7.00
C LYS A 297 -37.34 -17.51 7.49
N ILE A 298 -36.61 -17.77 8.57
CA ILE A 298 -35.58 -16.84 9.07
C ILE A 298 -34.46 -16.70 8.04
N SER A 299 -33.99 -17.80 7.43
CA SER A 299 -32.93 -17.74 6.41
C SER A 299 -33.36 -16.97 5.16
N PHE A 300 -34.59 -17.18 4.67
CA PHE A 300 -35.14 -16.43 3.54
C PHE A 300 -35.33 -14.95 3.87
N LEU A 301 -35.77 -14.61 5.09
CA LEU A 301 -35.90 -13.22 5.52
C LEU A 301 -34.52 -12.56 5.70
N SER A 302 -33.51 -13.29 6.18
CA SER A 302 -32.14 -12.78 6.24
C SER A 302 -31.52 -12.58 4.86
N GLU A 303 -31.81 -13.46 3.90
CA GLU A 303 -31.40 -13.32 2.50
C GLU A 303 -32.03 -12.07 1.88
N ARG A 304 -33.34 -11.88 2.10
CA ARG A 304 -34.03 -10.68 1.60
C ARG A 304 -33.54 -9.41 2.27
N ARG A 305 -33.21 -9.45 3.56
CA ARG A 305 -32.64 -8.31 4.28
C ARG A 305 -31.25 -7.95 3.74
N ALA A 306 -30.38 -8.94 3.56
CA ALA A 306 -29.03 -8.72 3.02
C ALA A 306 -29.09 -8.19 1.58
N ALA A 307 -29.94 -8.77 0.72
CA ALA A 307 -30.14 -8.30 -0.64
C ALA A 307 -30.69 -6.87 -0.69
N LEU A 308 -31.65 -6.53 0.18
CA LEU A 308 -32.18 -5.16 0.27
C LEU A 308 -31.15 -4.17 0.82
N THR A 309 -30.33 -4.57 1.79
CA THR A 309 -29.24 -3.72 2.29
C THR A 309 -28.20 -3.48 1.20
N GLN A 310 -27.82 -4.50 0.44
CA GLN A 310 -26.90 -4.36 -0.68
C GLN A 310 -27.49 -3.49 -1.80
N GLN A 311 -28.78 -3.66 -2.13
CA GLN A 311 -29.47 -2.81 -3.11
C GLN A 311 -29.51 -1.36 -2.63
N ARG A 312 -29.80 -1.12 -1.35
CA ARG A 312 -29.80 0.20 -0.74
C ARG A 312 -28.41 0.85 -0.81
N ASP A 313 -27.37 0.10 -0.45
CA ASP A 313 -26.00 0.63 -0.45
C ASP A 313 -25.52 0.93 -1.89
N SER A 314 -25.89 0.09 -2.86
CA SER A 314 -25.67 0.37 -4.30
C SER A 314 -26.40 1.63 -4.76
N SER A 315 -27.67 1.80 -4.38
CA SER A 315 -28.43 3.02 -4.70
C SER A 315 -27.83 4.27 -4.05
N HIS A 316 -27.29 4.16 -2.83
CA HIS A 316 -26.57 5.28 -2.19
C HIS A 316 -25.26 5.61 -2.91
N GLU A 317 -24.52 4.61 -3.37
CA GLU A 317 -23.30 4.84 -4.15
C GLU A 317 -23.62 5.51 -5.51
N GLU A 318 -24.70 5.10 -6.16
CA GLU A 318 -25.19 5.74 -7.40
C GLU A 318 -25.64 7.18 -7.16
N LEU A 319 -26.38 7.45 -6.08
CA LEU A 319 -26.76 8.82 -5.68
C LEU A 319 -25.53 9.68 -5.43
N PHE A 320 -24.53 9.15 -4.73
CA PHE A 320 -23.28 9.88 -4.47
C PHE A 320 -22.50 10.19 -5.75
N LYS A 321 -22.47 9.25 -6.71
CA LYS A 321 -21.88 9.48 -8.05
C LYS A 321 -22.64 10.55 -8.83
N LEU A 322 -23.97 10.57 -8.74
CA LEU A 322 -24.82 11.59 -9.38
C LEU A 322 -24.64 12.98 -8.74
N GLU A 323 -24.60 13.06 -7.41
CA GLU A 323 -24.34 14.32 -6.69
C GLU A 323 -22.97 14.90 -7.04
N LYS A 324 -21.94 14.04 -7.14
CA LYS A 324 -20.60 14.47 -7.56
C LYS A 324 -20.61 15.00 -8.99
N ARG A 325 -21.26 14.30 -9.92
CA ARG A 325 -21.45 14.77 -11.30
C ARG A 325 -22.23 16.09 -11.36
N GLU A 326 -23.27 16.26 -10.56
CA GLU A 326 -24.03 17.52 -10.49
C GLU A 326 -23.17 18.67 -9.95
N SER A 327 -22.38 18.42 -8.90
CA SER A 327 -21.43 19.40 -8.36
C SER A 327 -20.39 19.80 -9.42
N ASP A 328 -19.85 18.83 -10.15
CA ASP A 328 -18.84 19.07 -11.18
C ASP A 328 -19.45 19.85 -12.36
N LEU A 329 -20.65 19.47 -12.83
CA LEU A 329 -21.39 20.23 -13.85
C LEU A 329 -21.74 21.65 -13.38
N ARG A 330 -22.14 21.85 -12.12
CA ARG A 330 -22.40 23.19 -11.57
C ARG A 330 -21.13 24.04 -11.52
N LYS A 331 -19.97 23.44 -11.23
CA LYS A 331 -18.68 24.12 -11.30
C LYS A 331 -18.34 24.47 -12.75
N GLU A 332 -18.53 23.55 -13.69
CA GLU A 332 -18.35 23.81 -15.12
C GLU A 332 -19.26 24.94 -15.62
N PHE A 333 -20.53 24.99 -15.22
CA PHE A 333 -21.44 26.09 -15.56
C PHE A 333 -21.00 27.44 -14.97
N LYS A 334 -20.53 27.47 -13.72
CA LYS A 334 -19.97 28.69 -13.11
C LYS A 334 -18.68 29.14 -13.79
N THR A 335 -17.87 28.20 -14.27
CA THR A 335 -16.58 28.49 -14.91
C THR A 335 -16.74 28.84 -16.39
N ASN A 336 -17.76 28.26 -17.04
CA ASN A 336 -18.17 28.51 -18.43
C ASN A 336 -19.26 29.60 -18.53
N GLU A 337 -19.32 30.57 -17.61
CA GLU A 337 -19.97 31.85 -17.87
C GLU A 337 -19.18 32.58 -18.98
N SER A 338 -19.32 32.08 -20.20
CA SER A 338 -18.80 32.70 -21.40
C SER A 338 -19.52 34.04 -21.61
N PRO A 339 -18.80 35.08 -22.04
CA PRO A 339 -19.33 36.45 -22.15
C PRO A 339 -20.33 36.65 -23.30
N ILE A 340 -20.88 35.57 -23.88
CA ILE A 340 -21.75 35.62 -25.07
C ILE A 340 -23.24 35.75 -24.69
N VAL A 341 -23.65 35.43 -23.47
CA VAL A 341 -25.07 35.52 -23.05
C VAL A 341 -25.47 36.92 -22.55
N ARG A 342 -24.52 37.83 -22.25
CA ARG A 342 -24.82 39.21 -21.84
C ARG A 342 -25.27 40.16 -22.97
N LYS A 343 -25.36 39.71 -24.23
CA LYS A 343 -25.71 40.56 -25.38
C LYS A 343 -27.10 40.33 -25.99
N ARG A 344 -27.97 39.54 -25.32
CA ARG A 344 -29.40 39.43 -25.67
C ARG A 344 -30.27 39.32 -24.42
N ILE A 345 -30.32 40.40 -23.64
CA ILE A 345 -31.53 40.85 -22.94
C ILE A 345 -31.65 42.34 -23.22
#